data_AF-A0A372JL33-F1
#
_entry.id   AF-A0A372JL33-F1
#
_cell.length_a   1.000
_cell.length_b   1.000
_cell.length_c   1.000
_cell.angle_alpha   90.00
_cell.angle_beta   90.00
_cell.angle_gamma   90.00
#
_symmetry.space_group_name_H-M   'P 1'
#
loop_
_entity.id
_entity.type
_entity.pdbx_description
1 polymer ?
#
loop_
_entity_poly.entity_id
_entity_poly.type
_entity_poly.pdbx_seq_one_letter_code
_entity_poly.pdbx_strand_id
1 'polypeptide(L)'
;MHVFPAPHRRRVSFLAVAAAALLAAALVLASCGSERPGVRVVRSAVKGSDGRTYWVENHLVRDRGDAHRREWVLAWAGAEGSPAAKSAPGGHSHGPSGTTTGTATGTATGAVPPDFLAVIDATKGSSTYGKVVNTATIGPLTQGEPHHMQYIWHKGQRVYAGTMFADTDYVFDVSRLPEVRLTGVALGRDTPCGSVPDAFWTTRDGYAYGSYLGGPDVAGPCTYSDGQVRTGNGFGGTPGELVRLAPDGRVTSETAAATKQSEDRAKCHSVPQLPVASCANPHGLQVREDLNRLVLSDFAEARNYLDPDTKLTDPTLLRNSVRVFDIGNRDRPKLLSVSYLPTGPRKDQFAAFDEDRMVMENALTSLPSHRGLFASTMAGGVVYFTPDVMSPHPVWQEVFDSSAAYKRLGLNPPLTGSNAGSSWLALTPDDKYLFQTVMGSDPRHTLAQNSGMLFVLDVQKLLASGPHPRCRIDTQAEITGGGADPDCPALVGTEQIKGGIGGPQGRVGIGPHWGAMDHFQRGPDGYYHETTQVKRVVTADYFIAKAGIDGDHKICMTDFDPRTGLTLDRSFKDENTGQPCVAFDRRSWPHGALGNARPHGVLFAVSDTDVR
;
A
#
# COMPACT_ATOMS: atom_id res chain seq x y z
N MET A 1 29.78 -9.77 90.14
CA MET A 1 30.14 -10.44 88.87
C MET A 1 28.90 -11.20 88.40
N HIS A 2 28.14 -10.68 87.44
CA HIS A 2 28.23 -10.99 85.99
C HIS A 2 27.96 -12.49 85.71
N VAL A 3 27.08 -12.96 84.82
CA VAL A 3 26.29 -12.38 83.71
C VAL A 3 25.14 -13.35 83.34
N PHE A 4 24.12 -12.80 82.70
CA PHE A 4 22.87 -13.33 82.14
C PHE A 4 22.93 -14.54 81.17
N PRO A 5 21.85 -15.34 81.08
CA PRO A 5 21.50 -16.12 79.89
C PRO A 5 20.55 -15.35 78.94
N ALA A 6 20.59 -15.71 77.66
CA ALA A 6 19.82 -15.10 76.57
C ALA A 6 18.29 -15.23 76.73
N PRO A 7 17.49 -14.23 76.25
CA PRO A 7 16.08 -14.43 76.02
C PRO A 7 15.68 -14.29 74.54
N HIS A 8 14.80 -15.23 74.14
CA HIS A 8 13.65 -15.10 73.26
C HIS A 8 13.42 -13.77 72.54
N ARG A 9 13.41 -13.80 71.20
CA ARG A 9 12.68 -12.81 70.40
C ARG A 9 11.26 -13.29 70.11
N ARG A 10 10.32 -12.48 70.60
CA ARG A 10 8.88 -12.53 70.38
C ARG A 10 8.53 -12.18 68.93
N ARG A 11 7.46 -12.81 68.46
CA ARG A 11 6.69 -12.45 67.27
C ARG A 11 6.23 -10.99 67.36
N VAL A 12 6.46 -10.23 66.30
CA VAL A 12 5.67 -9.05 65.94
C VAL A 12 5.30 -9.20 64.48
N SER A 13 4.00 -9.24 64.23
CA SER A 13 3.37 -9.41 62.92
C SER A 13 3.62 -8.19 62.04
N PHE A 14 4.18 -8.39 60.84
CA PHE A 14 4.14 -7.43 59.75
C PHE A 14 3.30 -8.02 58.61
N LEU A 15 1.99 -7.84 58.73
CA LEU A 15 1.08 -7.73 57.59
C LEU A 15 1.14 -6.26 57.13
N ALA A 16 1.14 -6.06 55.81
CA ALA A 16 1.25 -4.78 55.10
C ALA A 16 2.68 -4.31 54.78
N VAL A 17 3.30 -4.89 53.74
CA VAL A 17 3.76 -4.19 52.51
C VAL A 17 3.93 -5.26 51.42
N ALA A 18 2.89 -5.53 50.65
CA ALA A 18 2.96 -6.32 49.42
C ALA A 18 1.80 -5.89 48.51
N ALA A 19 1.83 -4.63 48.07
CA ALA A 19 0.88 -4.10 47.09
C ALA A 19 1.47 -2.85 46.42
N ALA A 20 2.51 -3.02 45.60
CA ALA A 20 2.95 -2.01 44.62
C ALA A 20 4.02 -2.60 43.68
N ALA A 21 3.65 -3.50 42.76
CA ALA A 21 4.42 -3.80 41.54
C ALA A 21 3.69 -4.78 40.60
N LEU A 22 2.41 -4.56 40.28
CA LEU A 22 1.71 -5.27 39.20
C LEU A 22 0.59 -4.36 38.66
N LEU A 23 0.93 -3.45 37.75
CA LEU A 23 -0.06 -2.65 37.00
C LEU A 23 0.60 -2.06 35.74
N ALA A 24 0.47 -2.78 34.62
CA ALA A 24 0.37 -2.20 33.25
C ALA A 24 0.16 -3.33 32.23
N ALA A 25 -1.06 -3.89 32.16
CA ALA A 25 -1.68 -4.49 30.96
C ALA A 25 -3.04 -5.09 31.35
N ALA A 26 -4.03 -4.24 31.61
CA ALA A 26 -5.41 -4.71 31.75
C ALA A 26 -6.05 -4.78 30.35
N LEU A 27 -6.03 -5.97 29.73
CA LEU A 27 -6.92 -6.27 28.61
C LEU A 27 -8.36 -6.30 29.15
N VAL A 28 -9.18 -5.33 28.76
CA VAL A 28 -10.63 -5.39 28.97
C VAL A 28 -11.24 -6.14 27.78
N LEU A 29 -11.46 -7.45 27.94
CA LEU A 29 -12.34 -8.22 27.06
C LEU A 29 -13.79 -7.88 27.41
N ALA A 30 -14.29 -6.74 26.92
CA ALA A 30 -15.70 -6.42 27.00
C ALA A 30 -16.44 -7.09 25.82
N SER A 31 -17.16 -8.18 26.08
CA SER A 31 -18.13 -8.73 25.13
C SER A 31 -19.40 -7.87 25.17
N CYS A 32 -19.48 -6.84 24.33
CA CYS A 32 -20.71 -6.07 24.12
C CYS A 32 -21.01 -6.04 22.62
N GLY A 33 -22.15 -6.62 22.23
CA GLY A 33 -22.69 -6.53 20.86
C GLY A 33 -23.60 -7.71 20.54
N SER A 34 -24.80 -7.43 20.05
CA SER A 34 -25.79 -8.41 19.60
C SER A 34 -25.19 -9.40 18.58
N GLU A 35 -24.94 -10.64 19.00
CA GLU A 35 -24.43 -11.69 18.11
C GLU A 35 -25.43 -11.93 16.99
N ARG A 36 -25.05 -11.61 15.74
CA ARG A 36 -25.69 -12.26 14.60
C ARG A 36 -25.38 -13.75 14.72
N PRO A 37 -26.36 -14.66 14.55
CA PRO A 37 -26.10 -16.09 14.63
C PRO A 37 -24.92 -16.49 13.74
N GLY A 38 -23.83 -16.99 14.34
CA GLY A 38 -22.64 -17.44 13.61
C GLY A 38 -21.49 -16.42 13.47
N VAL A 39 -21.59 -15.21 14.03
CA VAL A 39 -20.50 -14.22 14.06
C VAL A 39 -20.02 -14.00 15.50
N ARG A 40 -18.72 -14.18 15.76
CA ARG A 40 -18.07 -13.90 17.04
C ARG A 40 -17.40 -12.53 17.00
N VAL A 41 -17.73 -11.66 17.95
CA VAL A 41 -17.16 -10.31 18.05
C VAL A 41 -16.00 -10.27 19.04
N VAL A 42 -14.86 -9.71 18.64
CA VAL A 42 -13.68 -9.54 19.50
C VAL A 42 -13.05 -8.18 19.26
N ARG A 43 -12.91 -7.37 20.31
CA ARG A 43 -12.35 -6.02 20.23
C ARG A 43 -10.95 -5.94 20.85
N SER A 44 -10.09 -5.15 20.23
CA SER A 44 -8.81 -4.67 20.79
C SER A 44 -8.74 -3.15 20.66
N ALA A 45 -7.99 -2.49 21.53
CA ALA A 45 -7.92 -1.03 21.55
C ALA A 45 -6.58 -0.53 22.09
N VAL A 46 -6.19 0.65 21.63
CA VAL A 46 -4.99 1.38 22.06
C VAL A 46 -5.34 2.84 22.36
N LYS A 47 -4.43 3.55 23.02
CA LYS A 47 -4.53 5.00 23.24
C LYS A 47 -3.68 5.72 22.19
N GLY A 48 -4.29 6.63 21.44
CA GLY A 48 -3.55 7.54 20.56
C GLY A 48 -2.82 8.62 21.35
N SER A 49 -1.93 9.36 20.69
CA SER A 49 -1.20 10.47 21.31
C SER A 49 -2.10 11.63 21.75
N ASP A 50 -3.31 11.71 21.21
CA ASP A 50 -4.40 12.62 21.60
C ASP A 50 -5.19 12.16 22.84
N GLY A 51 -4.83 11.01 23.42
CA GLY A 51 -5.50 10.42 24.59
C GLY A 51 -6.83 9.71 24.28
N ARG A 52 -7.31 9.76 23.03
CA ARG A 52 -8.51 9.05 22.59
C ARG A 52 -8.23 7.56 22.43
N THR A 53 -9.29 6.76 22.53
CA THR A 53 -9.20 5.32 22.34
C THR A 53 -9.49 4.99 20.89
N TYR A 54 -8.53 4.34 20.25
CA TYR A 54 -8.65 3.75 18.91
C TYR A 54 -8.84 2.26 19.05
N TRP A 55 -9.62 1.65 18.17
CA TRP A 55 -10.00 0.25 18.32
C TRP A 55 -10.14 -0.46 16.99
N VAL A 56 -9.96 -1.78 17.06
CA VAL A 56 -10.30 -2.75 16.02
C VAL A 56 -11.32 -3.72 16.60
N GLU A 57 -12.44 -3.90 15.91
CA GLU A 57 -13.48 -4.87 16.25
C GLU A 57 -13.62 -5.93 15.15
N ASN A 58 -13.26 -7.16 15.51
CA ASN A 58 -13.35 -8.31 14.64
C ASN A 58 -14.78 -8.84 14.63
N HIS A 59 -15.22 -9.26 13.45
CA HIS A 59 -16.50 -9.90 13.20
C HIS A 59 -16.22 -11.25 12.53
N LEU A 60 -15.86 -12.24 13.36
CA LEU A 60 -15.35 -13.52 12.93
C LEU A 60 -16.49 -14.45 12.55
N VAL A 61 -16.57 -14.83 11.28
CA VAL A 61 -17.53 -15.82 10.79
C VAL A 61 -17.08 -17.20 11.24
N ARG A 62 -17.98 -17.97 11.88
CA ARG A 62 -17.67 -19.35 12.29
C ARG A 62 -17.39 -20.21 11.08
N ASP A 63 -16.14 -20.67 10.97
CA ASP A 63 -15.77 -21.73 10.05
C ASP A 63 -16.32 -23.07 10.55
N ARG A 64 -17.10 -23.76 9.70
CA ARG A 64 -17.54 -25.14 9.94
C ARG A 64 -16.54 -26.12 9.30
N GLY A 65 -15.25 -25.90 9.58
CA GLY A 65 -14.18 -26.90 9.55
C GLY A 65 -13.77 -27.42 8.18
N ASP A 66 -12.52 -27.14 7.83
CA ASP A 66 -11.61 -28.15 7.31
C ASP A 66 -10.34 -28.16 8.18
N ALA A 67 -9.61 -29.29 8.20
CA ALA A 67 -8.43 -29.46 9.06
C ALA A 67 -7.17 -28.78 8.49
N HIS A 68 -7.32 -27.91 7.49
CA HIS A 68 -6.19 -27.29 6.81
C HIS A 68 -5.73 -26.04 7.57
N ARG A 69 -4.40 -25.89 7.68
CA ARG A 69 -3.80 -24.61 8.03
C ARG A 69 -4.18 -23.59 6.98
N ARG A 70 -4.43 -22.38 7.44
CA ARG A 70 -5.06 -21.35 6.62
C ARG A 70 -4.06 -20.31 6.17
N GLU A 71 -4.25 -19.87 4.96
CA GLU A 71 -3.58 -18.72 4.38
C GLU A 71 -4.64 -17.68 4.01
N TRP A 72 -4.28 -16.42 4.16
CA TRP A 72 -5.21 -15.31 4.10
C TRP A 72 -4.73 -14.25 3.13
N VAL A 73 -5.68 -13.61 2.46
CA VAL A 73 -5.50 -12.28 1.90
C VAL A 73 -6.13 -11.28 2.86
N LEU A 74 -5.33 -10.31 3.30
CA LEU A 74 -5.79 -9.12 3.99
C LEU A 74 -6.10 -8.06 2.94
N ALA A 75 -7.22 -7.36 3.09
CA ALA A 75 -7.60 -6.27 2.22
C ALA A 75 -8.00 -5.04 3.04
N TRP A 76 -7.26 -3.95 2.86
CA TRP A 76 -7.49 -2.69 3.55
C TRP A 76 -8.53 -1.88 2.78
N ALA A 77 -9.70 -1.67 3.40
CA ALA A 77 -10.88 -1.23 2.67
C ALA A 77 -11.60 -0.05 3.33
N GLY A 78 -11.83 1.00 2.54
CA GLY A 78 -12.67 2.12 2.91
C GLY A 78 -14.14 1.77 2.71
N ALA A 79 -15.00 2.08 3.68
CA ALA A 79 -16.43 1.91 3.44
C ALA A 79 -16.93 3.01 2.49
N GLU A 80 -17.77 2.66 1.50
CA GLU A 80 -18.36 3.65 0.61
C GLU A 80 -19.40 4.47 1.42
N GLY A 81 -19.06 5.71 1.78
CA GLY A 81 -20.02 6.63 2.40
C GLY A 81 -21.13 7.04 1.43
N SER A 82 -22.24 7.59 1.95
CA SER A 82 -23.22 8.27 1.10
C SER A 82 -22.53 9.39 0.31
N PRO A 83 -22.86 9.60 -0.98
CA PRO A 83 -22.24 10.63 -1.80
C PRO A 83 -22.35 11.98 -1.09
N ALA A 84 -21.19 12.61 -0.83
CA ALA A 84 -21.12 13.86 -0.10
C ALA A 84 -22.03 14.90 -0.77
N ALA A 85 -22.93 15.50 0.01
CA ALA A 85 -23.58 16.73 -0.40
C ALA A 85 -22.49 17.77 -0.70
N LYS A 86 -22.65 18.49 -1.81
CA LYS A 86 -21.76 19.57 -2.27
C LYS A 86 -21.28 20.40 -1.08
N SER A 87 -19.97 20.47 -0.89
CA SER A 87 -19.33 21.32 0.10
C SER A 87 -19.85 22.76 -0.06
N ALA A 88 -20.21 23.38 1.06
CA ALA A 88 -20.56 24.80 1.09
C ALA A 88 -19.35 25.64 0.65
N PRO A 89 -19.56 26.77 -0.06
CA PRO A 89 -18.47 27.61 -0.49
C PRO A 89 -17.85 28.32 0.73
N GLY A 90 -16.62 27.94 1.08
CA GLY A 90 -15.80 28.61 2.09
C GLY A 90 -15.40 27.71 3.26
N GLY A 91 -14.30 26.98 3.10
CA GLY A 91 -13.64 26.21 4.15
C GLY A 91 -13.19 24.84 3.66
N HIS A 92 -11.94 24.71 3.22
CA HIS A 92 -11.34 23.44 2.85
C HIS A 92 -10.98 22.65 4.13
N SER A 93 -11.93 21.87 4.66
CA SER A 93 -11.66 20.90 5.71
C SER A 93 -11.22 19.58 5.07
N HIS A 94 -9.92 19.27 5.13
CA HIS A 94 -9.34 18.01 4.68
C HIS A 94 -9.33 16.91 5.75
N GLY A 95 -9.94 17.15 6.92
CA GLY A 95 -9.96 16.17 8.02
C GLY A 95 -11.07 15.11 7.90
N PRO A 96 -10.96 14.00 8.67
CA PRO A 96 -11.99 12.97 8.75
C PRO A 96 -13.33 13.58 9.18
N SER A 97 -14.44 13.08 8.62
CA SER A 97 -15.77 13.52 9.02
C SER A 97 -16.06 13.07 10.46
N GLY A 98 -15.77 13.96 11.41
CA GLY A 98 -16.26 13.84 12.77
C GLY A 98 -17.77 14.11 12.77
N THR A 99 -18.56 13.05 12.96
CA THR A 99 -19.99 13.07 13.31
C THR A 99 -20.76 14.31 12.85
N THR A 100 -21.06 14.42 11.56
CA THR A 100 -22.10 15.32 11.08
C THR A 100 -23.43 14.56 10.98
N THR A 101 -24.36 14.94 11.85
CA THR A 101 -25.76 14.51 11.81
C THR A 101 -26.44 15.07 10.55
N GLY A 102 -26.45 14.29 9.47
CA GLY A 102 -27.14 14.62 8.23
C GLY A 102 -27.82 13.39 7.64
N THR A 103 -29.15 13.42 7.57
CA THR A 103 -30.00 12.30 7.17
C THR A 103 -29.99 11.99 5.67
N ALA A 104 -30.15 10.69 5.38
CA ALA A 104 -30.71 10.03 4.18
C ALA A 104 -29.69 9.74 3.04
N THR A 105 -29.50 8.51 2.52
CA THR A 105 -30.26 7.24 2.60
C THR A 105 -29.27 6.05 2.57
N GLY A 106 -29.48 4.99 3.38
CA GLY A 106 -28.88 3.68 3.08
C GLY A 106 -28.48 2.76 4.24
N THR A 107 -28.22 3.24 5.46
CA THR A 107 -27.99 2.37 6.63
C THR A 107 -29.20 2.40 7.55
N ALA A 108 -29.64 1.24 8.06
CA ALA A 108 -30.81 1.13 8.94
C ALA A 108 -30.69 1.91 10.27
N THR A 109 -29.56 2.57 10.52
CA THR A 109 -29.21 3.25 11.77
C THR A 109 -28.73 4.70 11.59
N GLY A 110 -28.52 5.20 10.36
CA GLY A 110 -27.96 6.54 10.13
C GLY A 110 -26.50 6.71 10.55
N ALA A 111 -25.80 5.62 10.90
CA ALA A 111 -24.38 5.64 11.25
C ALA A 111 -23.51 5.64 9.98
N VAL A 112 -22.43 6.43 9.99
CA VAL A 112 -21.37 6.40 8.97
C VAL A 112 -20.67 5.03 9.05
N PRO A 113 -20.60 4.27 7.94
CA PRO A 113 -19.89 2.99 7.92
C PRO A 113 -18.40 3.13 8.32
N PRO A 114 -17.87 2.22 9.18
CA PRO A 114 -16.46 2.22 9.52
C PRO A 114 -15.63 1.63 8.40
N ASP A 115 -14.41 2.13 8.26
CA ASP A 115 -13.38 1.48 7.46
C ASP A 115 -12.95 0.17 8.13
N PHE A 116 -12.37 -0.77 7.38
CA PHE A 116 -12.04 -2.08 7.91
C PHE A 116 -10.94 -2.82 7.15
N LEU A 117 -10.31 -3.77 7.85
CA LEU A 117 -9.49 -4.80 7.22
C LEU A 117 -10.36 -6.06 7.00
N ALA A 118 -10.56 -6.45 5.74
CA ALA A 118 -11.18 -7.72 5.41
C ALA A 118 -10.14 -8.84 5.45
N VAL A 119 -10.51 -10.00 6.01
CA VAL A 119 -9.69 -11.22 5.96
C VAL A 119 -10.42 -12.23 5.09
N ILE A 120 -9.78 -12.61 3.98
CA ILE A 120 -10.31 -13.51 2.95
C ILE A 120 -9.52 -14.81 2.99
N ASP A 121 -10.19 -15.96 2.98
CA ASP A 121 -9.51 -17.25 2.90
C ASP A 121 -8.89 -17.47 1.51
N ALA A 122 -7.56 -17.57 1.49
CA ALA A 122 -6.75 -17.81 0.31
C ALA A 122 -6.20 -19.25 0.23
N THR A 123 -6.67 -20.14 1.12
CA THR A 123 -6.27 -21.55 1.16
C THR A 123 -6.82 -22.31 -0.06
N LYS A 124 -5.99 -22.56 -1.08
CA LYS A 124 -6.44 -23.26 -2.30
C LYS A 124 -6.97 -24.65 -1.96
N GLY A 125 -8.18 -24.94 -2.44
CA GLY A 125 -8.88 -26.21 -2.20
C GLY A 125 -9.73 -26.26 -0.92
N SER A 126 -9.71 -25.22 -0.07
CA SER A 126 -10.63 -25.14 1.06
C SER A 126 -12.08 -24.90 0.61
N SER A 127 -13.04 -25.27 1.46
CA SER A 127 -14.47 -25.01 1.20
C SER A 127 -14.85 -23.53 1.32
N THR A 128 -13.94 -22.71 1.84
CA THR A 128 -14.09 -21.28 2.11
C THR A 128 -13.18 -20.42 1.24
N TYR A 129 -12.46 -21.01 0.28
CA TYR A 129 -11.59 -20.28 -0.64
C TYR A 129 -12.35 -19.16 -1.37
N GLY A 130 -11.88 -17.91 -1.22
CA GLY A 130 -12.56 -16.72 -1.74
C GLY A 130 -13.63 -16.11 -0.84
N LYS A 131 -13.83 -16.61 0.39
CA LYS A 131 -14.84 -16.07 1.30
C LYS A 131 -14.25 -15.12 2.33
N VAL A 132 -14.99 -14.05 2.65
CA VAL A 132 -14.65 -13.15 3.76
C VAL A 132 -14.98 -13.83 5.09
N VAL A 133 -13.95 -14.10 5.90
CA VAL A 133 -14.10 -14.78 7.20
C VAL A 133 -14.02 -13.83 8.39
N ASN A 134 -13.52 -12.62 8.18
CA ASN A 134 -13.51 -11.55 9.18
C ASN A 134 -13.62 -10.18 8.49
N THR A 135 -14.30 -9.27 9.16
CA THR A 135 -14.12 -7.84 8.94
C THR A 135 -13.72 -7.20 10.26
N ALA A 136 -12.49 -6.72 10.32
CA ALA A 136 -11.91 -6.02 11.46
C ALA A 136 -12.15 -4.51 11.26
N THR A 137 -13.28 -4.01 11.76
CA THR A 137 -13.66 -2.60 11.63
C THR A 137 -12.81 -1.73 12.54
N ILE A 138 -12.44 -0.54 12.08
CA ILE A 138 -11.70 0.44 12.87
C ILE A 138 -12.60 1.55 13.41
N GLY A 139 -12.13 2.20 14.47
CA GLY A 139 -12.69 3.44 14.96
C GLY A 139 -11.74 4.16 15.92
N PRO A 140 -12.06 5.41 16.29
CA PRO A 140 -13.30 6.13 16.01
C PRO A 140 -13.32 6.83 14.66
N LEU A 141 -12.21 6.85 13.92
CA LEU A 141 -12.15 7.46 12.59
C LEU A 141 -12.88 6.59 11.57
N THR A 142 -13.52 7.24 10.62
CA THR A 142 -14.27 6.63 9.52
C THR A 142 -14.06 7.44 8.27
N GLN A 143 -14.19 6.83 7.09
CA GLN A 143 -14.03 7.53 5.80
C GLN A 143 -12.63 8.15 5.67
N GLY A 144 -11.61 7.43 6.14
CA GLY A 144 -10.22 7.88 6.20
C GLY A 144 -9.41 7.62 4.93
N GLU A 145 -10.01 6.98 3.93
CA GLU A 145 -9.32 6.48 2.71
C GLU A 145 -8.21 5.47 3.01
N PRO A 146 -8.56 4.25 3.49
CA PRO A 146 -7.67 3.09 3.48
C PRO A 146 -6.95 2.93 2.13
N HIS A 147 -5.62 2.98 2.15
CA HIS A 147 -4.81 2.94 0.93
C HIS A 147 -3.77 1.81 0.96
N HIS A 148 -2.46 2.06 1.08
CA HIS A 148 -1.49 0.95 1.08
C HIS A 148 -1.27 0.30 2.46
N MET A 149 -0.77 -0.92 2.36
CA MET A 149 -0.05 -1.65 3.40
C MET A 149 1.37 -1.92 2.91
N GLN A 150 2.18 -2.61 3.71
CA GLN A 150 3.46 -3.14 3.23
C GLN A 150 3.31 -4.13 2.05
N TYR A 151 4.34 -4.23 1.21
CA TYR A 151 4.35 -5.06 0.00
C TYR A 151 4.43 -6.57 0.25
N ILE A 152 5.05 -6.96 1.37
CA ILE A 152 5.27 -8.36 1.75
C ILE A 152 5.23 -8.47 3.28
N TRP A 153 4.65 -9.56 3.78
CA TRP A 153 4.57 -9.85 5.21
C TRP A 153 5.36 -11.12 5.52
N HIS A 154 6.26 -11.03 6.49
CA HIS A 154 6.99 -12.18 7.02
C HIS A 154 6.46 -12.56 8.39
N LYS A 155 6.64 -13.84 8.77
CA LYS A 155 6.23 -14.35 10.09
C LYS A 155 6.67 -13.42 11.23
N GLY A 156 5.76 -13.12 12.15
CA GLY A 156 6.00 -12.26 13.32
C GLY A 156 6.01 -10.76 13.04
N GLN A 157 5.92 -10.31 11.78
CA GLN A 157 5.78 -8.89 11.48
C GLN A 157 4.40 -8.36 11.86
N ARG A 158 4.36 -7.08 12.25
CA ARG A 158 3.11 -6.32 12.24
C ARG A 158 2.73 -5.93 10.81
N VAL A 159 1.45 -5.60 10.62
CA VAL A 159 0.96 -5.00 9.39
C VAL A 159 0.75 -3.51 9.61
N TYR A 160 1.44 -2.68 8.84
CA TYR A 160 1.31 -1.23 8.83
C TYR A 160 0.38 -0.83 7.69
N ALA A 161 -0.62 0.02 7.98
CA ALA A 161 -1.64 0.39 7.03
C ALA A 161 -1.99 1.89 7.16
N GLY A 162 -1.86 2.61 6.05
CA GLY A 162 -2.10 4.05 5.97
C GLY A 162 -3.56 4.38 5.66
N THR A 163 -4.04 5.50 6.19
CA THR A 163 -5.31 6.12 5.81
C THR A 163 -5.04 7.54 5.33
N MET A 164 -5.05 7.72 4.00
CA MET A 164 -4.51 8.91 3.34
C MET A 164 -5.18 10.21 3.78
N PHE A 165 -6.52 10.23 3.84
CA PHE A 165 -7.28 11.45 4.15
C PHE A 165 -7.49 11.65 5.65
N ALA A 166 -7.43 10.58 6.43
CA ALA A 166 -7.45 10.70 7.89
C ALA A 166 -6.07 11.08 8.45
N ASP A 167 -5.02 11.04 7.64
CA ASP A 167 -3.64 11.27 8.04
C ASP A 167 -3.27 10.43 9.27
N THR A 168 -3.48 9.13 9.15
CA THR A 168 -3.36 8.20 10.28
C THR A 168 -2.86 6.85 9.82
N ASP A 169 -1.95 6.27 10.59
CA ASP A 169 -1.46 4.91 10.40
C ASP A 169 -1.98 3.99 11.48
N TYR A 170 -2.37 2.78 11.08
CA TYR A 170 -2.75 1.71 11.98
C TYR A 170 -1.70 0.61 11.93
N VAL A 171 -1.36 0.07 13.11
CA VAL A 171 -0.46 -1.08 13.24
C VAL A 171 -1.23 -2.27 13.76
N PHE A 172 -1.35 -3.30 12.92
CA PHE A 172 -2.10 -4.51 13.21
C PHE A 172 -1.17 -5.69 13.56
N ASP A 173 -1.56 -6.42 14.61
CA ASP A 173 -1.06 -7.75 14.92
C ASP A 173 -1.95 -8.80 14.24
N VAL A 174 -1.34 -9.54 13.32
CA VAL A 174 -1.95 -10.61 12.53
C VAL A 174 -1.44 -12.00 12.90
N SER A 175 -0.71 -12.14 14.02
CA SER A 175 -0.14 -13.42 14.47
C SER A 175 -1.17 -14.52 14.75
N ARG A 176 -2.45 -14.16 14.93
CA ARG A 176 -3.55 -15.07 15.27
C ARG A 176 -4.70 -15.00 14.26
N LEU A 177 -4.38 -14.77 12.99
CA LEU A 177 -5.37 -14.75 11.92
C LEU A 177 -6.31 -15.98 11.99
N PRO A 178 -7.62 -15.79 11.72
CA PRO A 178 -8.21 -14.58 11.15
C PRO A 178 -8.53 -13.46 12.17
N GLU A 179 -8.20 -13.62 13.46
CA GLU A 179 -8.34 -12.54 14.46
C GLU A 179 -7.21 -11.51 14.32
N VAL A 180 -7.57 -10.24 14.16
CA VAL A 180 -6.67 -9.09 14.02
C VAL A 180 -6.71 -8.27 15.31
N ARG A 181 -5.56 -7.79 15.78
CA ARG A 181 -5.49 -6.86 16.91
C ARG A 181 -4.85 -5.54 16.53
N LEU A 182 -5.30 -4.46 17.13
CA LEU A 182 -4.63 -3.16 17.05
C LEU A 182 -3.50 -3.12 18.08
N THR A 183 -2.27 -2.85 17.64
CA THR A 183 -1.11 -2.65 18.54
C THR A 183 -0.60 -1.23 18.58
N GLY A 184 -0.94 -0.42 17.57
CA GLY A 184 -0.47 0.95 17.49
C GLY A 184 -1.32 1.81 16.58
N VAL A 185 -1.23 3.13 16.80
CA VAL A 185 -1.77 4.15 15.92
C VAL A 185 -0.79 5.33 15.90
N ALA A 186 -0.49 5.87 14.72
CA ALA A 186 0.20 7.14 14.54
C ALA A 186 -0.79 8.13 13.92
N LEU A 187 -0.95 9.30 14.52
CA LEU A 187 -1.85 10.35 14.05
C LEU A 187 -1.03 11.41 13.30
N GLY A 188 -1.65 12.25 12.46
CA GLY A 188 -0.95 13.34 11.77
C GLY A 188 -0.18 14.28 12.70
N ARG A 189 -0.64 14.44 13.94
CA ARG A 189 0.08 15.21 14.97
C ARG A 189 1.38 14.55 15.47
N ASP A 190 1.57 13.27 15.19
CA ASP A 190 2.77 12.48 15.50
C ASP A 190 3.79 12.55 14.35
N THR A 191 3.37 13.01 13.17
CA THR A 191 4.19 13.27 11.97
C THR A 191 4.05 14.72 11.50
N PRO A 192 4.41 15.72 12.33
CA PRO A 192 4.19 17.13 12.02
C PRO A 192 4.83 17.64 10.71
N CYS A 193 5.81 16.93 10.12
CA CYS A 193 6.51 17.34 8.91
C CYS A 193 5.91 16.80 7.60
N GLY A 194 4.98 15.87 7.66
CA GLY A 194 4.40 15.21 6.50
C GLY A 194 2.95 14.83 6.72
N SER A 195 2.28 14.51 5.63
CA SER A 195 0.91 14.05 5.63
C SER A 195 0.67 13.07 4.49
N VAL A 196 -0.51 12.47 4.45
CA VAL A 196 -0.93 11.53 3.40
C VAL A 196 0.00 10.30 3.42
N PRO A 197 -0.07 9.48 4.49
CA PRO A 197 0.68 8.23 4.56
C PRO A 197 0.25 7.31 3.42
N ASP A 198 1.23 6.63 2.85
CA ASP A 198 1.05 5.88 1.62
C ASP A 198 1.60 4.47 1.75
N ALA A 199 2.86 4.22 1.37
CA ALA A 199 3.45 2.89 1.33
C ALA A 199 4.34 2.58 2.54
N PHE A 200 4.51 1.27 2.85
CA PHE A 200 5.29 0.81 3.99
C PHE A 200 6.30 -0.28 3.62
N TRP A 201 7.42 -0.31 4.33
CA TRP A 201 8.38 -1.41 4.28
C TRP A 201 8.84 -1.80 5.68
N THR A 202 8.51 -3.03 6.09
CA THR A 202 8.91 -3.57 7.40
C THR A 202 10.34 -4.12 7.34
N THR A 203 11.20 -3.66 8.26
CA THR A 203 12.58 -4.14 8.41
C THR A 203 12.68 -5.30 9.39
N ARG A 204 13.82 -6.01 9.40
CA ARG A 204 14.05 -7.22 10.23
C ARG A 204 13.95 -6.98 11.73
N ASP A 205 14.13 -5.75 12.20
CA ASP A 205 13.92 -5.35 13.59
C ASP A 205 12.43 -5.18 13.98
N GLY A 206 11.51 -5.39 13.03
CA GLY A 206 10.07 -5.32 13.23
C GLY A 206 9.48 -3.92 13.06
N TYR A 207 10.31 -2.90 12.87
CA TYR A 207 9.89 -1.53 12.58
C TYR A 207 9.52 -1.40 11.10
N ALA A 208 8.84 -0.31 10.73
CA ALA A 208 8.60 0.02 9.34
C ALA A 208 9.11 1.41 8.97
N TYR A 209 9.54 1.56 7.73
CA TYR A 209 9.54 2.86 7.07
C TYR A 209 8.18 3.09 6.41
N GLY A 210 7.70 4.33 6.42
CA GLY A 210 6.51 4.78 5.69
C GLY A 210 6.84 5.97 4.80
N SER A 211 6.30 6.01 3.59
CA SER A 211 6.33 7.18 2.70
C SER A 211 5.09 8.05 2.92
N TYR A 212 5.30 9.37 2.93
CA TYR A 212 4.23 10.36 3.13
C TYR A 212 4.29 11.31 1.95
N LEU A 213 3.26 11.30 1.11
CA LEU A 213 3.24 12.07 -0.15
C LEU A 213 3.24 13.57 0.10
N GLY A 214 2.55 13.98 1.16
CA GLY A 214 2.19 15.34 1.46
C GLY A 214 3.17 16.02 2.41
N GLY A 215 3.30 17.34 2.27
CA GLY A 215 3.96 18.18 3.27
C GLY A 215 3.19 18.28 4.60
N PRO A 216 3.67 19.11 5.54
CA PRO A 216 3.09 19.24 6.88
C PRO A 216 1.63 19.66 6.80
N ASP A 217 0.77 19.18 7.72
CA ASP A 217 -0.64 19.56 7.78
C ASP A 217 -0.87 21.07 7.63
N VAL A 218 -0.04 21.86 8.32
CA VAL A 218 -0.03 23.32 8.25
C VAL A 218 1.19 23.79 7.48
N ALA A 219 0.98 24.62 6.46
CA ALA A 219 2.05 25.21 5.67
C ALA A 219 3.01 26.03 6.55
N GLY A 220 4.32 25.88 6.32
CA GLY A 220 5.35 26.55 7.11
C GLY A 220 6.62 25.74 7.27
N PRO A 221 7.58 26.23 8.07
CA PRO A 221 8.77 25.48 8.41
C PRO A 221 8.45 24.29 9.34
N CYS A 222 8.98 23.11 9.03
CA CYS A 222 8.99 21.95 9.92
C CYS A 222 10.43 21.53 10.25
N THR A 223 10.65 21.06 11.48
CA THR A 223 11.94 20.57 11.97
C THR A 223 11.90 19.05 12.08
N TYR A 224 12.70 18.37 11.27
CA TYR A 224 12.83 16.92 11.24
C TYR A 224 13.62 16.39 12.44
N SER A 225 13.57 15.08 12.65
CA SER A 225 14.19 14.41 13.80
C SER A 225 15.71 14.59 13.90
N ASP A 226 16.38 14.89 12.78
CA ASP A 226 17.82 15.16 12.74
C ASP A 226 18.19 16.66 12.87
N GLY A 227 17.20 17.51 13.13
CA GLY A 227 17.35 18.96 13.30
C GLY A 227 17.34 19.75 11.99
N GLN A 228 17.20 19.10 10.83
CA GLN A 228 17.01 19.82 9.58
C GLN A 228 15.66 20.52 9.53
N VAL A 229 15.60 21.66 8.83
CA VAL A 229 14.35 22.39 8.59
C VAL A 229 14.04 22.40 7.10
N ARG A 230 12.77 22.17 6.74
CA ARG A 230 12.22 22.45 5.40
C ARG A 230 10.93 23.24 5.53
N THR A 231 10.62 24.02 4.52
CA THR A 231 9.32 24.70 4.42
C THR A 231 8.43 23.87 3.52
N GLY A 232 7.25 23.48 4.03
CA GLY A 232 6.22 22.82 3.25
C GLY A 232 5.02 23.72 3.00
N ASN A 233 4.24 23.41 1.97
CA ASN A 233 3.11 24.22 1.51
C ASN A 233 1.75 23.68 1.99
N GLY A 234 1.73 22.76 2.97
CA GLY A 234 0.53 22.27 3.68
C GLY A 234 0.19 20.80 3.37
N PHE A 235 -0.94 20.33 3.92
CA PHE A 235 -1.49 18.98 3.74
C PHE A 235 -1.54 18.53 2.26
N GLY A 236 -1.09 17.30 1.98
CA GLY A 236 -1.03 16.73 0.63
C GLY A 236 -0.16 17.53 -0.36
N GLY A 237 0.59 18.52 0.12
CA GLY A 237 1.42 19.38 -0.69
C GLY A 237 2.86 18.89 -0.79
N THR A 238 3.80 19.80 -1.02
CA THR A 238 5.23 19.56 -1.13
C THR A 238 5.98 20.24 0.03
N PRO A 239 7.13 19.72 0.51
CA PRO A 239 7.64 18.38 0.24
C PRO A 239 7.04 17.35 1.20
N GLY A 240 6.81 16.13 0.72
CA GLY A 240 6.57 14.97 1.57
C GLY A 240 7.83 14.46 2.27
N GLU A 241 7.71 13.31 2.94
CA GLU A 241 8.77 12.80 3.81
C GLU A 241 8.84 11.27 3.92
N LEU A 242 9.84 10.83 4.68
CA LEU A 242 10.05 9.45 5.11
C LEU A 242 9.90 9.37 6.63
N VAL A 243 9.06 8.47 7.11
CA VAL A 243 8.81 8.24 8.54
C VAL A 243 9.27 6.85 8.96
N ARG A 244 9.73 6.71 10.20
CA ARG A 244 10.06 5.43 10.84
C ARG A 244 9.08 5.17 11.97
N LEU A 245 8.44 3.99 11.96
CA LEU A 245 7.39 3.57 12.88
C LEU A 245 7.81 2.31 13.65
N ALA A 246 7.65 2.34 14.97
CA ALA A 246 7.83 1.18 15.83
C ALA A 246 6.62 0.21 15.76
N PRO A 247 6.75 -1.06 16.22
CA PRO A 247 5.65 -2.04 16.24
C PRO A 247 4.42 -1.66 17.08
N ASP A 248 4.56 -0.65 17.95
CA ASP A 248 3.50 -0.07 18.77
C ASP A 248 2.90 1.22 18.15
N GLY A 249 3.27 1.55 16.91
CA GLY A 249 2.81 2.74 16.18
C GLY A 249 3.54 4.03 16.54
N ARG A 250 4.50 4.01 17.47
CA ARG A 250 5.25 5.22 17.80
C ARG A 250 6.17 5.64 16.66
N VAL A 251 6.08 6.89 16.24
CA VAL A 251 7.02 7.54 15.33
C VAL A 251 8.38 7.68 16.02
N THR A 252 9.45 7.15 15.41
CA THR A 252 10.82 7.22 15.94
C THR A 252 11.72 8.15 15.16
N SER A 253 11.36 8.45 13.90
CA SER A 253 12.08 9.39 13.07
C SER A 253 11.18 9.94 11.96
N GLU A 254 11.28 11.24 11.73
CA GLU A 254 10.81 11.95 10.54
C GLU A 254 12.05 12.43 9.78
N THR A 255 12.12 12.14 8.48
CA THR A 255 13.27 12.42 7.62
C THR A 255 12.86 13.15 6.35
N ALA A 256 13.49 14.30 6.11
CA ALA A 256 13.24 15.11 4.93
C ALA A 256 13.56 14.33 3.64
N ALA A 257 12.55 14.17 2.78
CA ALA A 257 12.77 13.67 1.42
C ALA A 257 13.32 14.75 0.47
N ALA A 258 13.05 16.03 0.76
CA ALA A 258 13.54 17.16 -0.02
C ALA A 258 15.02 17.50 0.25
N THR A 259 15.73 17.87 -0.81
CA THR A 259 17.08 18.43 -0.69
C THR A 259 17.08 19.75 0.07
N LYS A 260 18.24 20.13 0.63
CA LYS A 260 18.40 21.43 1.31
C LYS A 260 18.45 22.59 0.32
N GLN A 261 19.06 22.35 -0.84
CA GLN A 261 19.10 23.30 -1.95
C GLN A 261 17.90 23.08 -2.85
N SER A 262 17.56 24.07 -3.67
CA SER A 262 16.47 23.95 -4.63
C SER A 262 16.77 22.82 -5.61
N GLU A 263 15.79 21.94 -5.79
CA GLU A 263 15.71 21.06 -6.95
C GLU A 263 15.38 21.89 -8.21
N ASP A 264 15.34 21.25 -9.37
CA ASP A 264 15.10 21.93 -10.65
C ASP A 264 13.73 22.63 -10.65
N ARG A 265 13.75 23.96 -10.59
CA ARG A 265 12.54 24.80 -10.52
C ARG A 265 11.62 24.63 -11.73
N ALA A 266 12.16 24.26 -12.90
CA ALA A 266 11.35 24.05 -14.09
C ALA A 266 10.63 22.69 -14.07
N LYS A 267 11.10 21.75 -13.25
CA LYS A 267 10.51 20.41 -13.12
C LYS A 267 9.72 20.22 -11.82
N CYS A 268 10.02 21.01 -10.80
CA CYS A 268 9.53 20.86 -9.45
C CYS A 268 8.63 22.02 -9.02
N HIS A 269 7.55 22.25 -9.75
CA HIS A 269 6.52 23.22 -9.37
C HIS A 269 5.74 22.71 -8.14
N SER A 270 5.15 23.62 -7.37
CA SER A 270 4.28 23.28 -6.23
C SER A 270 3.20 24.34 -6.08
N VAL A 271 2.06 23.99 -5.49
CA VAL A 271 0.94 24.91 -5.31
C VAL A 271 0.47 24.92 -3.84
N PRO A 272 0.65 26.01 -3.09
CA PRO A 272 1.44 27.20 -3.43
C PRO A 272 2.93 26.92 -3.70
N GLN A 273 3.57 27.81 -4.46
CA GLN A 273 4.97 27.65 -4.83
C GLN A 273 5.91 27.82 -3.64
N LEU A 274 6.79 26.84 -3.44
CA LEU A 274 7.84 26.90 -2.43
C LEU A 274 9.02 27.79 -2.88
N PRO A 275 9.64 28.55 -1.97
CA PRO A 275 10.88 29.30 -2.27
C PRO A 275 12.06 28.41 -2.64
N VAL A 276 12.15 27.23 -2.01
CA VAL A 276 13.10 26.16 -2.32
C VAL A 276 12.30 25.08 -3.03
N ALA A 277 12.46 24.97 -4.35
CA ALA A 277 11.68 24.00 -5.13
C ALA A 277 12.10 22.58 -4.77
N SER A 278 11.12 21.68 -4.80
CA SER A 278 11.28 20.27 -4.45
C SER A 278 10.28 19.45 -5.26
N CYS A 279 10.72 18.32 -5.82
CA CYS A 279 9.85 17.32 -6.41
C CYS A 279 9.46 16.23 -5.38
N ALA A 280 9.80 16.42 -4.10
CA ALA A 280 9.61 15.40 -3.08
C ALA A 280 8.12 15.22 -2.77
N ASN A 281 7.53 14.17 -3.35
CA ASN A 281 6.21 13.66 -3.01
C ASN A 281 6.31 12.13 -2.98
N PRO A 282 6.98 11.58 -1.95
CA PRO A 282 7.28 10.16 -1.85
C PRO A 282 6.05 9.27 -1.97
N HIS A 283 6.14 8.21 -2.76
CA HIS A 283 5.10 7.22 -2.97
C HIS A 283 5.65 5.81 -2.75
N GLY A 284 6.12 5.14 -3.80
CA GLY A 284 6.69 3.80 -3.70
C GLY A 284 7.90 3.76 -2.78
N LEU A 285 8.03 2.70 -1.99
CA LEU A 285 9.07 2.55 -0.97
C LEU A 285 9.63 1.13 -0.95
N GLN A 286 10.95 0.97 -1.11
CA GLN A 286 11.61 -0.32 -0.90
C GLN A 286 12.96 -0.20 -0.19
N VAL A 287 13.35 -1.26 0.54
CA VAL A 287 14.56 -1.27 1.37
C VAL A 287 15.40 -2.54 1.13
N ARG A 288 16.72 -2.34 0.99
CA ARG A 288 17.74 -3.39 1.05
C ARG A 288 18.64 -3.17 2.25
N GLU A 289 18.34 -3.89 3.32
CA GLU A 289 19.04 -3.75 4.60
C GLU A 289 20.51 -4.18 4.56
N ASP A 290 20.86 -5.15 3.70
CA ASP A 290 22.23 -5.60 3.46
C ASP A 290 23.06 -4.56 2.69
N LEU A 291 22.41 -3.74 1.86
CA LEU A 291 23.03 -2.61 1.17
C LEU A 291 22.98 -1.31 1.97
N ASN A 292 22.24 -1.28 3.08
CA ASN A 292 21.85 -0.05 3.77
C ASN A 292 21.24 0.99 2.82
N ARG A 293 20.35 0.54 1.93
CA ARG A 293 19.66 1.41 0.98
C ARG A 293 18.15 1.38 1.19
N LEU A 294 17.57 2.57 1.07
CA LEU A 294 16.14 2.78 0.94
C LEU A 294 15.91 3.62 -0.31
N VAL A 295 14.86 3.30 -1.06
CA VAL A 295 14.49 3.99 -2.29
C VAL A 295 13.06 4.48 -2.16
N LEU A 296 12.83 5.72 -2.61
CA LEU A 296 11.50 6.30 -2.80
C LEU A 296 11.32 6.71 -4.26
N SER A 297 10.17 6.43 -4.85
CA SER A 297 9.69 7.16 -6.03
C SER A 297 8.89 8.39 -5.62
N ASP A 298 8.77 9.39 -6.50
CA ASP A 298 7.88 10.53 -6.31
C ASP A 298 6.71 10.47 -7.30
N PHE A 299 5.47 10.55 -6.82
CA PHE A 299 4.26 10.39 -7.63
C PHE A 299 3.75 11.72 -8.19
N ALA A 300 3.13 12.54 -7.34
CA ALA A 300 2.52 13.81 -7.70
C ALA A 300 2.38 14.69 -6.46
N GLU A 301 2.24 16.00 -6.64
CA GLU A 301 1.77 16.83 -5.53
C GLU A 301 0.30 16.50 -5.22
N ALA A 302 0.10 15.66 -4.21
CA ALA A 302 -1.14 14.91 -3.99
C ALA A 302 -2.39 15.79 -3.96
N ARG A 303 -2.38 16.95 -3.29
CA ARG A 303 -3.54 17.84 -3.17
C ARG A 303 -4.21 18.20 -4.50
N ASN A 304 -3.44 18.30 -5.58
CA ASN A 304 -3.96 18.68 -6.89
C ASN A 304 -4.64 17.50 -7.60
N TYR A 305 -4.40 16.28 -7.12
CA TYR A 305 -4.99 15.04 -7.58
C TYR A 305 -6.08 14.52 -6.62
N LEU A 306 -5.99 14.90 -5.34
CA LEU A 306 -6.94 14.59 -4.28
C LEU A 306 -8.09 15.61 -4.19
N ASP A 307 -8.09 16.69 -4.97
CA ASP A 307 -9.19 17.65 -5.05
C ASP A 307 -9.77 17.64 -6.48
N PRO A 308 -11.00 17.11 -6.68
CA PRO A 308 -11.63 17.01 -7.99
C PRO A 308 -11.98 18.38 -8.61
N ASP A 309 -12.00 19.45 -7.82
CA ASP A 309 -12.23 20.81 -8.31
C ASP A 309 -10.95 21.48 -8.83
N THR A 310 -9.80 20.83 -8.66
CA THR A 310 -8.53 21.32 -9.17
C THR A 310 -8.50 21.28 -10.69
N LYS A 311 -8.50 22.47 -11.32
CA LYS A 311 -8.36 22.65 -12.78
C LYS A 311 -6.90 22.76 -13.24
N LEU A 312 -5.94 22.40 -12.39
CA LEU A 312 -4.52 22.50 -12.71
C LEU A 312 -4.12 21.38 -13.68
N THR A 313 -3.59 21.76 -14.83
CA THR A 313 -3.10 20.84 -15.86
C THR A 313 -1.58 20.88 -15.99
N ASP A 314 -0.88 21.28 -14.94
CA ASP A 314 0.56 21.44 -14.96
C ASP A 314 1.27 20.06 -14.89
N PRO A 315 1.93 19.62 -15.97
CA PRO A 315 2.59 18.31 -16.00
C PRO A 315 3.79 18.21 -15.05
N THR A 316 4.29 19.33 -14.52
CA THR A 316 5.41 19.34 -13.56
C THR A 316 4.96 19.01 -12.13
N LEU A 317 3.66 19.02 -11.86
CA LEU A 317 3.08 18.49 -10.62
C LEU A 317 3.04 16.95 -10.62
N LEU A 318 3.19 16.33 -11.79
CA LEU A 318 3.37 14.89 -11.96
C LEU A 318 4.87 14.59 -11.94
N ARG A 319 5.33 14.00 -10.84
CA ARG A 319 6.76 13.88 -10.55
C ARG A 319 7.38 12.79 -11.41
N ASN A 320 8.65 12.98 -11.73
CA ASN A 320 9.47 12.07 -12.53
C ASN A 320 10.76 11.68 -11.79
N SER A 321 10.79 11.79 -10.47
CA SER A 321 11.99 11.61 -9.66
C SER A 321 11.99 10.33 -8.81
N VAL A 322 13.20 9.84 -8.55
CA VAL A 322 13.49 8.71 -7.66
C VAL A 322 14.61 9.12 -6.71
N ARG A 323 14.47 8.77 -5.43
CA ARG A 323 15.35 9.17 -4.32
C ARG A 323 15.98 7.95 -3.69
N VAL A 324 17.28 8.03 -3.41
CA VAL A 324 18.02 6.96 -2.73
C VAL A 324 18.59 7.49 -1.42
N PHE A 325 18.38 6.74 -0.34
CA PHE A 325 18.84 7.06 1.01
C PHE A 325 19.83 6.02 1.51
N ASP A 326 20.82 6.47 2.27
CA ASP A 326 21.58 5.63 3.18
C ASP A 326 20.76 5.43 4.45
N ILE A 327 20.61 4.18 4.87
CA ILE A 327 19.95 3.83 6.12
C ILE A 327 20.90 3.14 7.09
N GLY A 328 22.22 3.36 6.99
CA GLY A 328 23.20 2.78 7.90
C GLY A 328 22.91 3.11 9.36
N ASN A 329 22.27 4.27 9.60
CA ASN A 329 21.53 4.54 10.83
C ASN A 329 20.02 4.49 10.51
N ARG A 330 19.30 3.52 11.07
CA ARG A 330 17.90 3.26 10.73
C ARG A 330 16.95 4.39 11.14
N ASP A 331 17.24 5.09 12.24
CA ASP A 331 16.46 6.23 12.71
C ASP A 331 16.98 7.57 12.16
N ARG A 332 18.04 7.57 11.34
CA ARG A 332 18.54 8.78 10.67
C ARG A 332 18.93 8.51 9.22
N PRO A 333 17.97 8.12 8.35
CA PRO A 333 18.22 8.00 6.93
C PRO A 333 18.82 9.29 6.34
N LYS A 334 19.73 9.16 5.39
CA LYS A 334 20.38 10.28 4.71
C LYS A 334 20.14 10.19 3.22
N LEU A 335 19.47 11.20 2.65
CA LEU A 335 19.32 11.32 1.21
C LEU A 335 20.71 11.39 0.53
N LEU A 336 20.96 10.46 -0.38
CA LEU A 336 22.21 10.36 -1.14
C LEU A 336 22.08 10.97 -2.54
N SER A 337 21.00 10.66 -3.23
CA SER A 337 20.79 11.10 -4.62
C SER A 337 19.31 11.28 -4.95
N VAL A 338 19.04 12.23 -5.84
CA VAL A 338 17.77 12.39 -6.54
C VAL A 338 18.07 12.20 -8.02
N SER A 339 17.37 11.27 -8.65
CA SER A 339 17.43 11.02 -10.10
C SER A 339 16.14 11.49 -10.75
N TYR A 340 16.21 11.91 -12.00
CA TYR A 340 15.04 12.20 -12.83
C TYR A 340 15.00 11.22 -13.99
N LEU A 341 13.86 10.57 -14.18
CA LEU A 341 13.68 9.60 -15.25
C LEU A 341 13.70 10.32 -16.62
N PRO A 342 14.37 9.75 -17.63
CA PRO A 342 14.41 10.35 -18.96
C PRO A 342 13.08 10.13 -19.69
N THR A 343 12.66 11.08 -20.52
CA THR A 343 11.53 10.86 -21.43
C THR A 343 11.97 9.97 -22.60
N GLY A 344 11.15 8.98 -22.93
CA GLY A 344 11.36 8.03 -24.02
C GLY A 344 11.08 8.57 -25.44
N PRO A 345 11.01 7.67 -26.43
CA PRO A 345 10.83 8.00 -27.84
C PRO A 345 9.39 8.37 -28.21
N ARG A 346 8.41 8.08 -27.37
CA ARG A 346 7.02 8.52 -27.51
C ARG A 346 6.97 10.04 -27.36
N LYS A 347 6.08 10.64 -28.14
CA LYS A 347 5.70 12.05 -28.02
C LYS A 347 4.20 12.08 -27.94
N ASP A 348 3.68 12.13 -26.73
CA ASP A 348 2.23 12.16 -26.55
C ASP A 348 1.68 13.55 -26.94
N GLN A 349 0.38 13.59 -27.25
CA GLN A 349 -0.33 14.85 -27.46
C GLN A 349 -0.39 15.68 -26.17
N PHE A 350 -0.41 15.02 -25.02
CA PHE A 350 -0.44 15.65 -23.70
C PHE A 350 0.87 15.38 -22.97
N ALA A 351 1.63 16.43 -22.66
CA ALA A 351 2.89 16.31 -21.92
C ALA A 351 2.72 15.66 -20.52
N ALA A 352 1.50 15.64 -19.98
CA ALA A 352 1.17 14.92 -18.75
C ALA A 352 1.25 13.39 -18.90
N PHE A 353 1.23 12.86 -20.13
CA PHE A 353 1.25 11.44 -20.48
C PHE A 353 2.57 11.00 -21.15
N ASP A 354 3.57 11.88 -21.13
CA ASP A 354 4.95 11.54 -21.50
C ASP A 354 5.49 10.43 -20.57
N GLU A 355 6.44 9.64 -21.06
CA GLU A 355 6.87 8.39 -20.42
C GLU A 355 7.43 8.56 -19.02
N ASP A 356 8.01 9.72 -18.70
CA ASP A 356 8.63 9.98 -17.40
C ASP A 356 7.63 10.45 -16.33
N ARG A 357 6.36 10.63 -16.68
CA ARG A 357 5.37 11.26 -15.81
C ARG A 357 4.75 10.31 -14.80
N MET A 358 4.73 10.78 -13.55
CA MET A 358 3.98 10.22 -12.45
C MET A 358 4.57 8.87 -12.00
N VAL A 359 5.78 8.89 -11.42
CA VAL A 359 6.47 7.68 -10.95
C VAL A 359 5.66 7.07 -9.80
N MET A 360 5.05 5.91 -10.04
CA MET A 360 4.25 5.19 -9.05
C MET A 360 5.15 4.28 -8.24
N GLU A 361 5.14 2.98 -8.52
CA GLU A 361 5.86 1.99 -7.74
C GLU A 361 7.27 1.75 -8.27
N ASN A 362 8.16 1.41 -7.35
CA ASN A 362 9.52 0.98 -7.64
C ASN A 362 9.74 -0.44 -7.11
N ALA A 363 10.58 -1.21 -7.79
CA ALA A 363 10.92 -2.59 -7.42
C ALA A 363 12.44 -2.78 -7.35
N LEU A 364 12.95 -2.97 -6.14
CA LEU A 364 14.36 -3.16 -5.86
C LEU A 364 14.69 -4.65 -5.96
N THR A 365 15.82 -4.98 -6.58
CA THR A 365 16.33 -6.36 -6.60
C THR A 365 16.56 -6.87 -5.18
N SER A 366 16.37 -8.17 -4.97
CA SER A 366 16.39 -8.85 -3.67
C SER A 366 17.67 -9.66 -3.42
N LEU A 367 18.27 -10.22 -4.48
CA LEU A 367 19.44 -11.07 -4.34
C LEU A 367 20.70 -10.25 -3.96
N PRO A 368 21.59 -10.78 -3.10
CA PRO A 368 22.80 -10.06 -2.68
C PRO A 368 23.73 -9.65 -3.83
N SER A 369 23.76 -10.43 -4.92
CA SER A 369 24.54 -10.13 -6.13
C SER A 369 23.93 -9.05 -7.01
N HIS A 370 22.65 -8.72 -6.80
CA HIS A 370 21.94 -7.71 -7.57
C HIS A 370 21.81 -6.41 -6.77
N ARG A 371 21.95 -5.30 -7.49
CA ARG A 371 21.81 -3.94 -6.97
C ARG A 371 20.90 -3.08 -7.86
N GLY A 372 20.21 -3.72 -8.79
CA GLY A 372 19.33 -3.06 -9.74
C GLY A 372 18.04 -2.59 -9.08
N LEU A 373 17.42 -1.60 -9.70
CA LEU A 373 16.16 -1.02 -9.29
C LEU A 373 15.32 -0.71 -10.53
N PHE A 374 14.06 -1.08 -10.46
CA PHE A 374 13.04 -0.74 -11.42
C PHE A 374 12.14 0.38 -10.89
N ALA A 375 11.59 1.20 -11.78
CA ALA A 375 10.57 2.20 -11.46
C ALA A 375 9.52 2.23 -12.57
N SER A 376 8.24 2.30 -12.20
CA SER A 376 7.12 2.41 -13.13
C SER A 376 6.54 3.82 -13.12
N THR A 377 6.04 4.27 -14.28
CA THR A 377 5.29 5.53 -14.39
C THR A 377 3.84 5.25 -14.72
N MET A 378 2.92 5.93 -14.05
CA MET A 378 1.48 5.67 -14.22
C MET A 378 0.88 6.35 -15.41
N ALA A 379 1.21 7.62 -15.61
CA ALA A 379 0.79 8.35 -16.79
C ALA A 379 1.66 7.97 -18.00
N GLY A 380 2.95 7.71 -17.77
CA GLY A 380 3.84 7.21 -18.82
C GLY A 380 3.60 5.75 -19.23
N GLY A 381 3.16 4.88 -18.32
CA GLY A 381 2.94 3.46 -18.60
C GLY A 381 4.19 2.72 -19.07
N VAL A 382 5.36 3.09 -18.55
CA VAL A 382 6.64 2.44 -18.87
C VAL A 382 7.35 1.95 -17.61
N VAL A 383 8.33 1.07 -17.79
CA VAL A 383 9.23 0.58 -16.75
C VAL A 383 10.65 1.04 -17.07
N TYR A 384 11.28 1.69 -16.10
CA TYR A 384 12.68 2.09 -16.13
C TYR A 384 13.54 1.15 -15.30
N PHE A 385 14.84 1.11 -15.59
CA PHE A 385 15.83 0.36 -14.84
C PHE A 385 17.11 1.17 -14.62
N THR A 386 17.71 1.01 -13.44
CA THR A 386 19.11 1.36 -13.15
C THR A 386 19.81 0.13 -12.58
N PRO A 387 21.05 -0.19 -13.01
CA PRO A 387 21.72 -1.44 -12.61
C PRO A 387 22.33 -1.41 -11.20
N ASP A 388 22.55 -0.22 -10.62
CA ASP A 388 23.20 -0.10 -9.31
C ASP A 388 22.71 1.11 -8.49
N VAL A 389 21.91 0.83 -7.47
CA VAL A 389 21.46 1.82 -6.47
C VAL A 389 22.56 2.29 -5.52
N MET A 390 23.73 1.65 -5.55
CA MET A 390 24.91 2.12 -4.80
C MET A 390 25.68 3.20 -5.56
N SER A 391 25.39 3.41 -6.84
CA SER A 391 26.01 4.47 -7.63
C SER A 391 25.66 5.85 -7.05
N PRO A 392 26.62 6.77 -6.94
CA PRO A 392 26.32 8.17 -6.60
C PRO A 392 25.52 8.88 -7.69
N HIS A 393 25.54 8.34 -8.92
CA HIS A 393 24.81 8.83 -10.08
C HIS A 393 24.14 7.65 -10.79
N PRO A 394 23.01 7.15 -10.29
CA PRO A 394 22.26 6.08 -10.95
C PRO A 394 21.87 6.53 -12.37
N VAL A 395 22.11 5.66 -13.35
CA VAL A 395 21.74 5.90 -14.75
C VAL A 395 20.47 5.14 -15.05
N TRP A 396 19.45 5.85 -15.51
CA TRP A 396 18.14 5.30 -15.77
C TRP A 396 17.89 5.13 -17.27
N GLN A 397 17.29 4.01 -17.64
CA GLN A 397 16.90 3.68 -19.01
C GLN A 397 15.47 3.16 -19.00
N GLU A 398 14.65 3.58 -19.96
CA GLU A 398 13.38 2.92 -20.24
C GLU A 398 13.69 1.53 -20.80
N VAL A 399 13.16 0.47 -20.20
CA VAL A 399 13.43 -0.92 -20.61
C VAL A 399 12.18 -1.66 -21.09
N PHE A 400 10.99 -1.10 -20.87
CA PHE A 400 9.74 -1.68 -21.34
C PHE A 400 8.61 -0.65 -21.38
N ASP A 401 7.80 -0.65 -22.45
CA ASP A 401 6.55 0.13 -22.55
C ASP A 401 5.34 -0.81 -22.53
N SER A 402 4.33 -0.49 -21.71
CA SER A 402 3.11 -1.30 -21.56
C SER A 402 2.31 -1.46 -22.87
N SER A 403 2.57 -0.65 -23.89
CA SER A 403 2.04 -0.82 -25.24
C SER A 403 2.38 -2.20 -25.83
N ALA A 404 3.55 -2.76 -25.52
CA ALA A 404 3.91 -4.12 -25.92
C ALA A 404 3.00 -5.19 -25.28
N ALA A 405 2.62 -4.99 -24.01
CA ALA A 405 1.67 -5.86 -23.32
C ALA A 405 0.23 -5.70 -23.88
N TYR A 406 -0.23 -4.48 -24.17
CA TYR A 406 -1.53 -4.29 -24.83
C TYR A 406 -1.60 -4.91 -26.23
N LYS A 407 -0.51 -4.84 -27.00
CA LYS A 407 -0.43 -5.52 -28.30
C LYS A 407 -0.60 -7.05 -28.14
N ARG A 408 -0.07 -7.64 -27.07
CA ARG A 408 -0.22 -9.07 -26.78
C ARG A 408 -1.68 -9.45 -26.45
N LEU A 409 -2.43 -8.56 -25.78
CA LEU A 409 -3.86 -8.74 -25.52
C LEU A 409 -4.72 -8.68 -26.79
N GLY A 410 -4.26 -8.00 -27.85
CA GLY A 410 -4.94 -7.97 -29.14
C GLY A 410 -6.30 -7.25 -29.11
N LEU A 411 -6.42 -6.21 -28.28
CA LEU A 411 -7.65 -5.42 -28.15
C LEU A 411 -7.96 -4.60 -29.41
N ASN A 412 -9.25 -4.31 -29.62
CA ASN A 412 -9.73 -3.44 -30.71
C ASN A 412 -10.71 -2.38 -30.16
N PRO A 413 -10.38 -1.07 -30.23
CA PRO A 413 -9.14 -0.50 -30.76
C PRO A 413 -7.91 -0.89 -29.93
N PRO A 414 -6.69 -0.85 -30.50
CA PRO A 414 -5.48 -1.08 -29.75
C PRO A 414 -5.30 0.02 -28.69
N LEU A 415 -4.96 -0.39 -27.47
CA LEU A 415 -4.58 0.52 -26.38
C LEU A 415 -3.05 0.66 -26.33
N THR A 416 -2.56 1.69 -25.64
CA THR A 416 -1.13 2.00 -25.50
C THR A 416 -0.77 2.21 -24.02
N GLY A 417 0.52 2.29 -23.71
CA GLY A 417 1.02 2.65 -22.38
C GLY A 417 0.71 4.10 -21.98
N SER A 418 0.43 4.99 -22.93
CA SER A 418 0.12 6.39 -22.64
C SER A 418 -1.17 6.53 -21.82
N ASN A 419 -1.03 7.13 -20.65
CA ASN A 419 -2.04 7.25 -19.59
C ASN A 419 -2.76 5.94 -19.26
N ALA A 420 -2.06 4.81 -19.39
CA ALA A 420 -2.63 3.49 -19.15
C ALA A 420 -2.94 3.24 -17.67
N GLY A 421 -2.37 4.02 -16.75
CA GLY A 421 -2.57 3.82 -15.32
C GLY A 421 -1.74 2.64 -14.80
N SER A 422 -0.45 2.58 -15.14
CA SER A 422 0.46 1.56 -14.58
C SER A 422 0.74 1.91 -13.12
N SER A 423 0.35 1.04 -12.20
CA SER A 423 0.22 1.38 -10.79
C SER A 423 1.17 0.57 -9.92
N TRP A 424 0.92 -0.73 -9.73
CA TRP A 424 1.74 -1.58 -8.87
C TRP A 424 2.84 -2.31 -9.64
N LEU A 425 4.07 -2.28 -9.11
CA LEU A 425 5.25 -2.92 -9.67
C LEU A 425 5.96 -3.75 -8.59
N ALA A 426 6.18 -5.04 -8.81
CA ALA A 426 6.92 -5.87 -7.87
C ALA A 426 7.75 -6.97 -8.54
N LEU A 427 8.94 -7.20 -8.00
CA LEU A 427 9.89 -8.20 -8.47
C LEU A 427 9.84 -9.43 -7.55
N THR A 428 9.83 -10.63 -8.12
CA THR A 428 9.86 -11.86 -7.31
C THR A 428 11.10 -11.89 -6.41
N PRO A 429 11.03 -12.50 -5.21
CA PRO A 429 12.18 -12.51 -4.29
C PRO A 429 13.44 -13.21 -4.84
N ASP A 430 13.32 -13.99 -5.92
CA ASP A 430 14.44 -14.59 -6.65
C ASP A 430 14.93 -13.76 -7.85
N ASP A 431 14.44 -12.53 -8.02
CA ASP A 431 14.78 -11.55 -9.06
C ASP A 431 14.57 -12.04 -10.50
N LYS A 432 13.60 -12.93 -10.74
CA LYS A 432 13.34 -13.45 -12.10
C LYS A 432 12.22 -12.75 -12.82
N TYR A 433 11.12 -12.47 -12.13
CA TYR A 433 9.89 -12.02 -12.76
C TYR A 433 9.40 -10.72 -12.15
N LEU A 434 9.10 -9.74 -13.02
CA LEU A 434 8.61 -8.42 -12.65
C LEU A 434 7.14 -8.31 -13.04
N PHE A 435 6.25 -8.16 -12.06
CA PHE A 435 4.81 -8.00 -12.26
C PHE A 435 4.43 -6.53 -12.29
N GLN A 436 3.48 -6.18 -13.16
CA GLN A 436 2.90 -4.85 -13.25
C GLN A 436 1.38 -4.93 -13.39
N THR A 437 0.65 -4.20 -12.54
CA THR A 437 -0.78 -3.92 -12.77
C THR A 437 -0.94 -2.67 -13.64
N VAL A 438 -1.98 -2.69 -14.46
CA VAL A 438 -2.38 -1.58 -15.31
C VAL A 438 -3.88 -1.41 -15.17
N MET A 439 -4.32 -0.21 -14.83
CA MET A 439 -5.73 0.12 -14.60
C MET A 439 -6.52 0.23 -15.90
N GLY A 440 -5.90 0.72 -16.98
CA GLY A 440 -6.61 1.05 -18.22
C GLY A 440 -7.50 2.29 -18.03
N SER A 441 -6.87 3.44 -17.79
CA SER A 441 -7.55 4.68 -17.37
C SER A 441 -7.41 5.82 -18.37
N ASP A 442 -7.20 5.54 -19.67
CA ASP A 442 -6.99 6.60 -20.66
C ASP A 442 -8.32 7.32 -20.97
N PRO A 443 -8.47 8.63 -20.65
CA PRO A 443 -9.70 9.38 -20.85
C PRO A 443 -10.03 9.64 -22.32
N ARG A 444 -9.09 9.39 -23.26
CA ARG A 444 -9.34 9.46 -24.70
C ARG A 444 -10.23 8.31 -25.20
N HIS A 445 -10.33 7.24 -24.41
CA HIS A 445 -11.16 6.07 -24.69
C HIS A 445 -12.37 6.02 -23.75
N THR A 446 -13.48 5.47 -24.23
CA THR A 446 -14.61 5.17 -23.35
C THR A 446 -14.22 4.08 -22.35
N LEU A 447 -14.84 4.05 -21.17
CA LEU A 447 -14.63 2.98 -20.18
C LEU A 447 -14.84 1.58 -20.77
N ALA A 448 -15.76 1.43 -21.73
CA ALA A 448 -16.01 0.17 -22.41
C ALA A 448 -14.85 -0.26 -23.35
N GLN A 449 -14.10 0.69 -23.91
CA GLN A 449 -12.93 0.44 -24.75
C GLN A 449 -11.65 0.25 -23.94
N ASN A 450 -11.55 0.93 -22.80
CA ASN A 450 -10.47 0.73 -21.86
C ASN A 450 -10.46 -0.69 -21.30
N SER A 451 -9.27 -1.10 -20.85
CA SER A 451 -9.06 -2.39 -20.21
C SER A 451 -7.84 -2.32 -19.31
N GLY A 452 -7.98 -2.78 -18.08
CA GLY A 452 -6.82 -3.08 -17.26
C GLY A 452 -6.26 -4.48 -17.53
N MET A 453 -5.10 -4.74 -16.93
CA MET A 453 -4.40 -6.01 -17.03
C MET A 453 -3.42 -6.20 -15.87
N LEU A 454 -3.04 -7.45 -15.65
CA LEU A 454 -1.79 -7.82 -15.00
C LEU A 454 -0.86 -8.34 -16.09
N PHE A 455 0.40 -7.91 -16.10
CA PHE A 455 1.43 -8.53 -16.94
C PHE A 455 2.68 -8.86 -16.15
N VAL A 456 3.49 -9.76 -16.71
CA VAL A 456 4.72 -10.25 -16.10
C VAL A 456 5.84 -10.30 -17.11
N LEU A 457 7.01 -9.78 -16.72
CA LEU A 457 8.25 -9.75 -17.51
C LEU A 457 9.26 -10.72 -16.90
N ASP A 458 10.02 -11.43 -17.74
CA ASP A 458 11.28 -12.09 -17.36
C ASP A 458 12.41 -11.07 -17.49
N VAL A 459 13.05 -10.75 -16.37
CA VAL A 459 14.11 -9.73 -16.28
C VAL A 459 15.52 -10.33 -16.14
N GLN A 460 15.65 -11.65 -16.20
CA GLN A 460 16.92 -12.32 -15.88
C GLN A 460 18.06 -11.92 -16.82
N LYS A 461 17.78 -11.72 -18.12
CA LYS A 461 18.81 -11.29 -19.08
C LYS A 461 19.28 -9.86 -18.82
N LEU A 462 18.36 -8.99 -18.43
CA LEU A 462 18.68 -7.61 -18.06
C LEU A 462 19.60 -7.60 -16.84
N LEU A 463 19.24 -8.32 -15.79
CA LEU A 463 20.04 -8.39 -14.56
C LEU A 463 21.40 -9.09 -14.79
N ALA A 464 21.45 -10.11 -15.64
CA ALA A 464 22.69 -10.80 -16.02
C ALA A 464 23.65 -9.90 -16.81
N SER A 465 23.19 -8.79 -17.40
CA SER A 465 24.03 -7.80 -18.08
C SER A 465 24.84 -6.93 -17.12
N GLY A 466 24.59 -7.05 -15.81
CA GLY A 466 25.39 -6.45 -14.75
C GLY A 466 25.37 -4.91 -14.81
N PRO A 467 26.51 -4.23 -14.62
CA PRO A 467 26.55 -2.77 -14.50
C PRO A 467 26.33 -2.02 -15.82
N HIS A 468 26.29 -2.72 -16.97
CA HIS A 468 26.22 -2.11 -18.29
C HIS A 468 25.11 -2.75 -19.15
N PRO A 469 23.84 -2.63 -18.73
CA PRO A 469 22.72 -3.07 -19.55
C PRO A 469 22.74 -2.31 -20.89
N ARG A 470 22.40 -3.02 -21.96
CA ARG A 470 22.22 -2.47 -23.31
C ARG A 470 20.78 -2.05 -23.56
N CYS A 471 19.84 -2.82 -23.02
CA CYS A 471 18.42 -2.60 -23.25
C CYS A 471 18.01 -1.16 -23.01
N ARG A 472 17.39 -0.58 -24.04
CA ARG A 472 16.71 0.70 -23.98
C ARG A 472 15.57 0.71 -24.99
N ILE A 473 14.49 1.40 -24.67
CA ILE A 473 13.46 1.75 -25.64
C ILE A 473 13.82 3.14 -26.18
N ASP A 474 14.32 3.23 -27.42
CA ASP A 474 14.75 4.50 -28.00
C ASP A 474 14.18 4.77 -29.41
N THR A 475 13.37 3.85 -29.93
CA THR A 475 12.64 4.02 -31.19
C THR A 475 11.13 3.78 -31.06
N GLN A 476 10.36 4.37 -31.99
CA GLN A 476 8.91 4.16 -32.07
C GLN A 476 8.52 2.69 -32.27
N ALA A 477 9.36 1.91 -32.95
CA ALA A 477 9.09 0.48 -33.20
C ALA A 477 9.20 -0.36 -31.92
N GLU A 478 10.12 -0.01 -31.03
CA GLU A 478 10.39 -0.75 -29.79
C GLU A 478 9.29 -0.58 -28.75
N ILE A 479 8.57 0.55 -28.74
CA ILE A 479 7.42 0.82 -27.86
C ILE A 479 6.42 -0.35 -27.87
N THR A 480 6.06 -0.83 -29.07
CA THR A 480 5.13 -1.98 -29.21
C THR A 480 5.87 -3.29 -29.46
N GLY A 481 7.19 -3.25 -29.58
CA GLY A 481 8.06 -4.40 -29.79
C GLY A 481 8.55 -5.03 -28.49
N GLY A 482 8.60 -4.27 -27.39
CA GLY A 482 9.22 -4.68 -26.13
C GLY A 482 10.75 -4.57 -26.13
N GLY A 483 11.29 -3.60 -26.90
CA GLY A 483 12.73 -3.42 -27.09
C GLY A 483 13.34 -4.29 -28.19
N ALA A 484 14.46 -3.85 -28.77
CA ALA A 484 15.19 -4.62 -29.80
C ALA A 484 16.46 -5.30 -29.26
N ASP A 485 17.00 -4.84 -28.14
CA ASP A 485 18.22 -5.37 -27.55
C ASP A 485 18.03 -6.75 -26.90
N PRO A 486 19.06 -7.62 -26.96
CA PRO A 486 18.94 -9.02 -26.54
C PRO A 486 18.75 -9.22 -25.04
N ASP A 487 19.08 -8.21 -24.23
CA ASP A 487 18.93 -8.21 -22.77
C ASP A 487 17.65 -7.50 -22.30
N CYS A 488 16.79 -7.03 -23.21
CA CYS A 488 15.51 -6.44 -22.81
C CYS A 488 14.61 -7.46 -22.09
N PRO A 489 13.83 -6.99 -21.09
CA PRO A 489 12.83 -7.81 -20.42
C PRO A 489 11.88 -8.48 -21.42
N ALA A 490 11.65 -9.78 -21.26
CA ALA A 490 10.75 -10.51 -22.13
C ALA A 490 9.35 -10.59 -21.52
N LEU A 491 8.32 -10.23 -22.28
CA LEU A 491 6.93 -10.41 -21.84
C LEU A 491 6.58 -11.90 -21.75
N VAL A 492 6.35 -12.39 -20.52
CA VAL A 492 6.01 -13.79 -20.25
C VAL A 492 4.51 -14.02 -20.40
N GLY A 493 3.68 -13.11 -19.89
CA GLY A 493 2.23 -13.25 -19.92
C GLY A 493 1.49 -11.95 -19.64
N THR A 494 0.24 -11.91 -20.09
CA THR A 494 -0.73 -10.85 -19.86
C THR A 494 -2.06 -11.49 -19.51
N GLU A 495 -2.68 -11.09 -18.41
CA GLU A 495 -4.06 -11.43 -18.07
C GLU A 495 -4.91 -10.18 -18.12
N GLN A 496 -5.97 -10.20 -18.93
CA GLN A 496 -6.92 -9.10 -18.96
C GLN A 496 -7.74 -9.11 -17.68
N ILE A 497 -7.59 -8.06 -16.87
CA ILE A 497 -8.40 -7.85 -15.66
C ILE A 497 -9.17 -6.57 -15.91
N LYS A 498 -10.37 -6.73 -16.47
CA LYS A 498 -11.22 -5.62 -16.85
C LYS A 498 -12.24 -5.35 -15.76
N GLY A 499 -12.21 -4.14 -15.19
CA GLY A 499 -13.30 -3.65 -14.37
C GLY A 499 -14.58 -3.67 -15.19
N GLY A 500 -15.61 -4.37 -14.71
CA GLY A 500 -16.86 -4.52 -15.46
C GLY A 500 -17.12 -5.88 -16.10
N ILE A 501 -16.53 -6.98 -15.59
CA ILE A 501 -17.26 -8.26 -15.64
C ILE A 501 -18.46 -8.16 -14.67
N GLY A 502 -19.49 -7.43 -15.08
CA GLY A 502 -20.82 -7.33 -14.47
C GLY A 502 -20.87 -7.63 -12.96
N GLY A 503 -20.26 -6.76 -12.15
CA GLY A 503 -20.54 -6.76 -10.71
C GLY A 503 -22.05 -6.61 -10.47
N PRO A 504 -22.57 -6.93 -9.26
CA PRO A 504 -24.01 -6.90 -8.95
C PRO A 504 -24.72 -5.58 -9.30
N GLN A 505 -23.96 -4.49 -9.49
CA GLN A 505 -24.44 -3.13 -9.76
C GLN A 505 -24.21 -2.68 -11.21
N GLY A 506 -23.59 -3.50 -12.07
CA GLY A 506 -23.31 -3.15 -13.47
C GLY A 506 -22.31 -2.01 -13.65
N ARG A 507 -21.51 -1.67 -12.62
CA ARG A 507 -20.42 -0.68 -12.71
C ARG A 507 -19.38 -1.16 -13.73
N VAL A 508 -19.01 -0.27 -14.66
CA VAL A 508 -17.86 -0.44 -15.53
C VAL A 508 -16.75 0.40 -14.90
N GLY A 509 -15.77 -0.27 -14.31
CA GLY A 509 -14.62 0.37 -13.66
C GLY A 509 -13.35 0.22 -14.48
N ILE A 510 -12.28 0.78 -13.97
CA ILE A 510 -10.92 0.44 -14.39
C ILE A 510 -10.52 -0.96 -13.88
N GLY A 511 -9.45 -1.53 -14.42
CA GLY A 511 -8.84 -2.74 -13.90
C GLY A 511 -7.91 -2.49 -12.70
N PRO A 512 -6.99 -3.43 -12.41
CA PRO A 512 -6.29 -3.50 -11.15
C PRO A 512 -5.37 -2.30 -10.93
N HIS A 513 -5.38 -1.77 -9.72
CA HIS A 513 -4.48 -0.73 -9.25
C HIS A 513 -3.38 -1.31 -8.36
N TRP A 514 -3.74 -2.08 -7.33
CA TRP A 514 -2.77 -2.66 -6.38
C TRP A 514 -2.61 -4.17 -6.57
N GLY A 515 -1.49 -4.71 -6.10
CA GLY A 515 -1.23 -6.15 -6.10
C GLY A 515 -0.38 -6.64 -4.92
N ALA A 516 -0.36 -7.96 -4.72
CA ALA A 516 0.59 -8.64 -3.84
C ALA A 516 0.93 -10.03 -4.36
N MET A 517 2.19 -10.43 -4.20
CA MET A 517 2.67 -11.75 -4.57
C MET A 517 2.46 -12.74 -3.43
N ASP A 518 1.96 -13.93 -3.76
CA ASP A 518 1.99 -15.04 -2.83
C ASP A 518 3.41 -15.58 -2.74
N HIS A 519 4.00 -15.44 -1.55
CA HIS A 519 5.32 -15.95 -1.21
C HIS A 519 5.25 -17.06 -0.16
N PHE A 520 4.09 -17.71 0.00
CA PHE A 520 3.92 -18.87 0.85
C PHE A 520 3.73 -20.14 0.01
N GLN A 521 4.21 -21.27 0.55
CA GLN A 521 3.93 -22.58 0.01
C GLN A 521 3.69 -23.57 1.14
N ARG A 522 2.63 -24.38 1.00
CA ARG A 522 2.38 -25.47 1.94
C ARG A 522 3.39 -26.60 1.74
N GLY A 523 4.13 -26.92 2.79
CA GLY A 523 5.12 -28.00 2.83
C GLY A 523 4.48 -29.38 3.11
N PRO A 524 5.25 -30.47 2.92
CA PRO A 524 4.82 -31.84 3.26
C PRO A 524 4.49 -32.04 4.75
N ASP A 525 5.04 -31.22 5.63
CA ASP A 525 4.73 -31.17 7.07
C ASP A 525 3.38 -30.51 7.39
N GLY A 526 2.71 -30.01 6.35
CA GLY A 526 1.40 -29.38 6.42
C GLY A 526 1.43 -27.94 6.92
N TYR A 527 2.59 -27.34 7.16
CA TYR A 527 2.79 -25.92 7.48
C TYR A 527 3.04 -25.10 6.21
N TYR A 528 2.81 -23.79 6.27
CA TYR A 528 3.29 -22.87 5.25
C TYR A 528 4.77 -22.54 5.49
N HIS A 529 5.50 -22.37 4.40
CA HIS A 529 6.89 -21.96 4.37
C HIS A 529 6.99 -20.77 3.43
N GLU A 530 7.78 -19.76 3.80
CA GLU A 530 8.10 -18.67 2.88
C GLU A 530 8.92 -19.22 1.71
N THR A 531 8.61 -18.77 0.50
CA THR A 531 9.23 -19.21 -0.75
C THR A 531 9.54 -18.01 -1.62
N THR A 532 10.62 -18.09 -2.38
CA THR A 532 10.94 -17.10 -3.42
C THR A 532 10.25 -17.39 -4.75
N GLN A 533 9.60 -18.56 -4.87
CA GLN A 533 8.92 -19.00 -6.08
C GLN A 533 7.44 -18.61 -6.03
N VAL A 534 7.13 -17.44 -6.59
CA VAL A 534 5.76 -16.93 -6.69
C VAL A 534 4.97 -17.77 -7.70
N LYS A 535 3.76 -18.19 -7.32
CA LYS A 535 2.86 -19.00 -8.18
C LYS A 535 1.50 -18.37 -8.41
N ARG A 536 1.17 -17.31 -7.68
CA ARG A 536 -0.05 -16.53 -7.88
C ARG A 536 0.11 -15.13 -7.29
N VAL A 537 -0.71 -14.22 -7.80
CA VAL A 537 -0.75 -12.81 -7.44
C VAL A 537 -2.20 -12.45 -7.15
N VAL A 538 -2.43 -11.68 -6.09
CA VAL A 538 -3.73 -11.09 -5.81
C VAL A 538 -3.72 -9.62 -6.23
N THR A 539 -4.81 -9.13 -6.80
CA THR A 539 -4.95 -7.73 -7.25
C THR A 539 -6.24 -7.11 -6.75
N ALA A 540 -6.22 -5.81 -6.47
CA ALA A 540 -7.40 -4.99 -6.17
C ALA A 540 -7.52 -3.84 -7.19
N ASP A 541 -8.74 -3.42 -7.49
CA ASP A 541 -9.08 -2.54 -8.62
C ASP A 541 -9.53 -1.12 -8.24
N TYR A 542 -9.40 -0.74 -6.97
CA TYR A 542 -9.67 0.61 -6.50
C TYR A 542 -8.41 1.47 -6.49
N PHE A 543 -8.55 2.77 -6.80
CA PHE A 543 -7.48 3.75 -6.72
C PHE A 543 -7.68 4.73 -5.57
N ILE A 544 -8.39 5.83 -5.79
CA ILE A 544 -8.74 6.81 -4.76
C ILE A 544 -10.08 7.47 -5.10
N ALA A 545 -10.91 7.68 -4.09
CA ALA A 545 -12.29 8.14 -4.24
C ALA A 545 -12.37 9.53 -4.88
N LYS A 546 -11.40 10.41 -4.58
CA LYS A 546 -11.42 11.81 -5.02
C LYS A 546 -10.87 12.04 -6.42
N ALA A 547 -10.15 11.08 -7.03
CA ALA A 547 -9.65 11.21 -8.40
C ALA A 547 -10.75 11.07 -9.46
N GLY A 548 -11.92 10.55 -9.10
CA GLY A 548 -12.97 10.22 -10.07
C GLY A 548 -12.65 9.01 -10.95
N ILE A 549 -11.57 8.28 -10.65
CA ILE A 549 -11.18 7.02 -11.27
C ILE A 549 -11.52 5.91 -10.27
N ASP A 550 -12.49 5.07 -10.59
CA ASP A 550 -13.02 4.05 -9.67
C ASP A 550 -13.08 2.66 -10.33
N GLY A 551 -12.90 1.62 -9.52
CA GLY A 551 -12.94 0.21 -9.93
C GLY A 551 -14.34 -0.41 -9.86
N ASP A 552 -14.45 -1.72 -10.13
CA ASP A 552 -15.63 -2.51 -9.74
C ASP A 552 -15.47 -3.20 -8.37
N HIS A 553 -14.52 -2.71 -7.57
CA HIS A 553 -14.22 -3.05 -6.18
C HIS A 553 -14.03 -4.55 -5.96
N LYS A 554 -13.29 -5.23 -6.83
CA LYS A 554 -13.00 -6.66 -6.76
C LYS A 554 -11.56 -6.94 -6.36
N ILE A 555 -11.43 -8.04 -5.63
CA ILE A 555 -10.14 -8.68 -5.37
C ILE A 555 -10.06 -9.96 -6.19
N CYS A 556 -9.13 -10.00 -7.13
CA CYS A 556 -8.94 -11.12 -8.05
C CYS A 556 -7.65 -11.88 -7.73
N MET A 557 -7.68 -13.20 -7.91
CA MET A 557 -6.51 -14.06 -7.81
C MET A 557 -6.10 -14.51 -9.22
N THR A 558 -4.81 -14.40 -9.53
CA THR A 558 -4.25 -14.82 -10.83
C THR A 558 -3.14 -15.83 -10.59
N ASP A 559 -3.27 -17.03 -11.15
CA ASP A 559 -2.22 -18.05 -11.16
C ASP A 559 -1.10 -17.66 -12.14
N PHE A 560 0.13 -18.03 -11.81
CA PHE A 560 1.34 -17.78 -12.60
C PHE A 560 2.17 -19.07 -12.75
N ASP A 561 2.46 -19.45 -13.99
CA ASP A 561 3.50 -20.42 -14.33
C ASP A 561 4.36 -19.81 -15.44
N PRO A 562 5.70 -19.75 -15.30
CA PRO A 562 6.57 -19.09 -16.28
C PRO A 562 6.53 -19.73 -17.68
N ARG A 563 6.01 -20.96 -17.80
CA ARG A 563 5.86 -21.66 -19.08
C ARG A 563 4.53 -21.35 -19.77
N THR A 564 3.47 -21.08 -19.01
CA THR A 564 2.11 -20.87 -19.55
C THR A 564 1.59 -19.45 -19.37
N GLY A 565 2.29 -18.60 -18.62
CA GLY A 565 1.92 -17.22 -18.35
C GLY A 565 0.96 -17.07 -17.17
N LEU A 566 0.06 -16.10 -17.29
CA LEU A 566 -0.94 -15.73 -16.28
C LEU A 566 -2.30 -16.33 -16.60
N THR A 567 -3.09 -16.65 -15.58
CA THR A 567 -4.49 -17.09 -15.75
C THR A 567 -5.32 -16.71 -14.53
N LEU A 568 -6.46 -16.04 -14.72
CA LEU A 568 -7.39 -15.75 -13.62
C LEU A 568 -7.86 -17.04 -12.93
N ASP A 569 -7.69 -17.13 -11.61
CA ASP A 569 -8.17 -18.26 -10.81
C ASP A 569 -9.70 -18.15 -10.65
N ARG A 570 -10.42 -18.88 -11.51
CA ARG A 570 -11.89 -18.91 -11.51
C ARG A 570 -12.49 -19.67 -10.32
N SER A 571 -11.68 -20.33 -9.50
CA SER A 571 -12.14 -21.03 -8.29
C SER A 571 -12.15 -20.12 -7.06
N PHE A 572 -11.40 -19.03 -7.07
CA PHE A 572 -11.47 -17.96 -6.08
C PHE A 572 -12.73 -17.13 -6.33
N LYS A 573 -13.81 -17.42 -5.58
CA LYS A 573 -15.15 -16.91 -5.86
C LYS A 573 -15.76 -16.20 -4.67
N ASP A 574 -16.43 -15.08 -4.97
CA ASP A 574 -17.28 -14.36 -4.02
C ASP A 574 -18.43 -15.24 -3.51
N GLU A 575 -18.64 -15.22 -2.20
CA GLU A 575 -19.65 -16.03 -1.52
C GLU A 575 -21.10 -15.63 -1.83
N ASN A 576 -21.35 -14.40 -2.29
CA ASN A 576 -22.70 -13.88 -2.52
C ASN A 576 -23.13 -14.05 -3.97
N THR A 577 -22.20 -13.91 -4.91
CA THR A 577 -22.46 -13.91 -6.36
C THR A 577 -22.06 -15.22 -7.03
N GLY A 578 -21.15 -16.00 -6.41
CA GLY A 578 -20.56 -17.21 -7.00
C GLY A 578 -19.68 -16.95 -8.22
N GLN A 579 -19.38 -15.69 -8.53
CA GLN A 579 -18.51 -15.29 -9.63
C GLN A 579 -17.04 -15.29 -9.20
N PRO A 580 -16.09 -15.44 -10.15
CA PRO A 580 -14.67 -15.21 -9.88
C PRO A 580 -14.40 -13.83 -9.28
N CYS A 581 -13.35 -13.75 -8.47
CA CYS A 581 -12.99 -12.60 -7.65
C CYS A 581 -13.97 -12.35 -6.49
N VAL A 582 -13.51 -11.64 -5.46
CA VAL A 582 -14.30 -11.28 -4.27
C VAL A 582 -14.82 -9.86 -4.44
N ALA A 583 -16.14 -9.67 -4.47
CA ALA A 583 -16.75 -8.38 -4.75
C ALA A 583 -16.98 -7.57 -3.48
N PHE A 584 -16.49 -6.33 -3.40
CA PHE A 584 -16.73 -5.43 -2.26
C PHE A 584 -17.95 -4.52 -2.48
N ASP A 585 -18.53 -4.51 -3.69
CA ASP A 585 -19.85 -3.97 -3.97
C ASP A 585 -20.97 -4.92 -3.48
N ARG A 586 -21.14 -4.98 -2.15
CA ARG A 586 -22.09 -5.88 -1.48
C ARG A 586 -22.95 -5.17 -0.46
N ARG A 587 -24.13 -5.73 -0.19
CA ARG A 587 -25.10 -5.15 0.76
C ARG A 587 -24.75 -5.41 2.23
N SER A 588 -24.06 -6.51 2.50
CA SER A 588 -23.82 -6.97 3.86
C SER A 588 -22.43 -7.57 4.04
N TRP A 589 -21.88 -7.30 5.21
CA TRP A 589 -20.63 -7.79 5.73
C TRP A 589 -20.88 -8.55 7.05
N PRO A 590 -19.88 -9.32 7.53
CA PRO A 590 -19.89 -9.86 8.88
C PRO A 590 -20.22 -8.80 9.96
N HIS A 591 -19.76 -7.55 9.77
CA HIS A 591 -19.99 -6.43 10.68
C HIS A 591 -21.32 -5.69 10.52
N GLY A 592 -22.14 -5.97 9.50
CA GLY A 592 -23.37 -5.20 9.31
C GLY A 592 -23.87 -5.12 7.88
N ALA A 593 -25.07 -4.58 7.70
CA ALA A 593 -25.58 -4.21 6.38
C ALA A 593 -25.24 -2.74 6.11
N LEU A 594 -23.96 -2.46 5.85
CA LEU A 594 -23.42 -1.10 5.73
C LEU A 594 -23.07 -0.69 4.30
N GLY A 595 -23.36 -1.55 3.32
CA GLY A 595 -23.16 -1.25 1.90
C GLY A 595 -21.76 -1.58 1.39
N ASN A 596 -21.43 -0.97 0.26
CA ASN A 596 -20.22 -1.24 -0.51
C ASN A 596 -18.95 -0.83 0.25
N ALA A 597 -17.81 -1.35 -0.19
CA ALA A 597 -16.49 -0.93 0.25
C ALA A 597 -15.50 -0.89 -0.91
N ARG A 598 -14.38 -0.21 -0.70
CA ARG A 598 -13.31 0.07 -1.65
C ARG A 598 -12.01 -0.57 -1.17
N PRO A 599 -11.66 -1.78 -1.64
CA PRO A 599 -10.44 -2.46 -1.23
C PRO A 599 -9.22 -1.91 -1.99
N HIS A 600 -8.20 -1.44 -1.27
CA HIS A 600 -6.98 -0.92 -1.89
C HIS A 600 -5.79 -1.85 -1.66
N GLY A 601 -5.06 -1.67 -0.56
CA GLY A 601 -3.94 -2.50 -0.18
C GLY A 601 -4.39 -3.95 0.02
N VAL A 602 -3.68 -4.88 -0.62
CA VAL A 602 -3.85 -6.32 -0.40
C VAL A 602 -2.52 -6.95 0.00
N LEU A 603 -2.57 -7.97 0.84
CA LEU A 603 -1.38 -8.60 1.41
C LEU A 603 -1.65 -10.07 1.75
N PHE A 604 -0.77 -10.97 1.34
CA PHE A 604 -0.80 -12.36 1.83
C PHE A 604 -0.23 -12.44 3.24
N ALA A 605 -0.94 -13.15 4.12
CA ALA A 605 -0.49 -13.40 5.48
C ALA A 605 -1.00 -14.76 5.99
N VAL A 606 -0.29 -15.32 6.97
CA VAL A 606 -0.60 -16.61 7.59
C VAL A 606 -0.51 -16.44 9.10
N SER A 607 -1.29 -17.21 9.87
CA SER A 607 -1.13 -17.22 11.33
C SER A 607 0.29 -17.65 11.71
N ASP A 608 0.91 -17.05 12.73
CA ASP A 608 2.27 -17.40 13.16
C ASP A 608 2.40 -18.88 13.55
N THR A 609 1.30 -19.48 14.04
CA THR A 609 1.23 -20.90 14.39
C THR A 609 1.24 -21.83 13.19
N ASP A 610 0.99 -21.29 11.99
CA ASP A 610 0.78 -22.04 10.75
C ASP A 610 1.96 -21.90 9.77
N VAL A 611 2.92 -21.02 10.05
CA VAL A 611 4.18 -20.85 9.29
C VAL A 611 5.36 -21.47 10.04
N ARG A 612 6.31 -22.10 9.34
CA ARG A 612 7.56 -22.60 9.92
C ARG A 612 8.80 -21.98 9.32
#